data_AF-A0A9E5NSW5-F1
#
_entry.id   AF-A0A9E5NSW5-F1
#
_cell.length_a   1.000
_cell.length_b   1.000
_cell.length_c   1.000
_cell.angle_alpha   90.00
_cell.angle_beta   90.00
_cell.angle_gamma   90.00
#
_symmetry.space_group_name_H-M   'P 1'
#
loop_
_entity.id
_entity.type
_entity.pdbx_description
1 polymer ?
#
loop_
_entity_poly.entity_id
_entity_poly.type
_entity_poly.pdbx_seq_one_letter_code
_entity_poly.pdbx_strand_id
1 'polypeptide(L)'
;DNEMTTVHLCPSCAAEKGLDAGSAKNLPLSDFLAQMGQAAVTEEERVVAGPCTYCHTTVDDFRRSGRLGCPHCYSVYESQLRAILRRIHGSTYHLGKVYVPPASEAADRAARLAGLRRKLQQAVEAEDFERAAMIRDQIRELEAAIDA
;
A
#
# COMPACT_ATOMS: atom_id res chain seq x y z
N ASP A 1 -16.47 -10.56 -16.07
CA ASP A 1 -16.43 -9.82 -17.35
C ASP A 1 -16.71 -8.36 -17.10
N ASN A 2 -15.66 -7.53 -17.18
CA ASN A 2 -15.70 -6.10 -16.86
C ASN A 2 -15.63 -5.29 -18.16
N GLU A 3 -16.69 -5.38 -18.95
CA GLU A 3 -16.79 -4.69 -20.24
C GLU A 3 -17.35 -3.27 -20.07
N MET A 4 -16.60 -2.29 -20.57
CA MET A 4 -17.04 -0.90 -20.61
C MET A 4 -17.82 -0.65 -21.91
N THR A 5 -19.01 -0.08 -21.80
CA THR A 5 -19.81 0.35 -22.96
C THR A 5 -20.05 1.85 -22.92
N THR A 6 -19.85 2.50 -24.06
CA THR A 6 -20.08 3.94 -24.26
C THR A 6 -21.38 4.16 -25.00
N VAL A 7 -22.23 5.05 -24.48
CA VAL A 7 -23.53 5.39 -25.07
C VAL A 7 -23.62 6.90 -25.27
N HIS A 8 -24.10 7.33 -26.44
CA HIS A 8 -24.32 8.73 -26.77
C HIS A 8 -25.81 9.04 -26.76
N LEU A 9 -26.27 9.80 -25.78
CA LEU A 9 -27.68 10.16 -25.61
C LEU A 9 -27.91 11.63 -25.96
N CYS A 10 -29.07 11.94 -26.56
CA CYS A 10 -29.54 13.31 -26.67
C CYS A 10 -30.04 13.82 -25.29
N PRO A 11 -30.26 15.14 -25.10
CA PRO A 11 -30.63 15.70 -23.81
C PRO A 11 -31.89 15.10 -23.17
N SER A 12 -32.95 14.87 -23.96
CA SER A 12 -34.18 14.27 -23.44
C SER A 12 -34.00 12.82 -23.00
N CYS A 13 -33.28 12.01 -23.77
CA CYS A 13 -32.98 10.63 -23.40
C CYS A 13 -32.01 10.55 -22.21
N ALA A 14 -31.09 11.50 -22.05
CA ALA A 14 -30.25 11.59 -20.86
C ALA A 14 -31.10 11.91 -19.61
N ALA A 15 -32.07 12.81 -19.74
CA ALA A 15 -32.99 13.17 -18.66
C ALA A 15 -33.86 12.01 -18.19
N GLU A 16 -34.45 11.27 -19.13
CA GLU A 16 -35.23 10.06 -18.82
C GLU A 16 -34.39 8.99 -18.10
N LYS A 17 -33.10 8.90 -18.41
CA LYS A 17 -32.16 7.99 -17.75
C LYS A 17 -31.60 8.54 -16.43
N GLY A 18 -32.05 9.71 -15.97
CA GLY A 18 -31.55 10.34 -14.75
C GLY A 18 -30.11 10.85 -14.86
N LEU A 19 -29.60 10.98 -16.08
CA LEU A 19 -28.25 11.47 -16.40
C LEU A 19 -28.25 12.97 -16.71
N ASP A 20 -29.37 13.66 -16.46
CA ASP A 20 -29.45 15.10 -16.66
C ASP A 20 -28.50 15.82 -15.70
N ALA A 21 -27.44 16.38 -16.26
CA ALA A 21 -26.52 17.28 -15.58
C ALA A 21 -27.18 18.66 -15.37
N GLY A 22 -28.39 18.67 -14.79
CA GLY A 22 -29.23 19.84 -14.55
C GLY A 22 -29.24 20.32 -13.10
N SER A 23 -28.90 19.47 -12.12
CA SER A 23 -28.85 19.84 -10.68
C SER A 23 -27.51 19.57 -9.99
N ALA A 24 -26.50 19.07 -10.70
CA ALA A 24 -25.15 18.85 -10.16
C ALA A 24 -24.08 19.72 -10.86
N LYS A 25 -24.48 20.74 -11.61
CA LYS A 25 -23.53 21.72 -12.16
C LYS A 25 -23.20 22.74 -11.06
N ASN A 26 -21.95 22.68 -10.60
CA ASN A 26 -21.25 23.63 -9.71
C ASN A 26 -21.15 23.30 -8.23
N LEU A 27 -21.25 22.03 -7.81
CA LEU A 27 -20.54 21.65 -6.59
C LEU A 27 -19.13 21.24 -7.01
N PRO A 28 -18.07 21.98 -6.64
CA PRO A 28 -16.72 21.47 -6.82
C PRO A 28 -16.64 20.12 -6.11
N LEU A 29 -15.91 19.17 -6.68
CA LEU A 29 -15.78 17.82 -6.12
C LEU A 29 -15.43 17.85 -4.62
N SER A 30 -14.71 18.88 -4.18
CA SER A 30 -14.43 19.18 -2.77
C SER A 30 -15.68 19.34 -1.90
N ASP A 31 -16.70 20.04 -2.38
CA ASP A 31 -17.92 20.34 -1.60
C ASP A 31 -18.82 19.12 -1.54
N PHE A 32 -18.88 18.34 -2.63
CA PHE A 32 -19.56 17.06 -2.64
C PHE A 32 -18.89 16.07 -1.67
N LEU A 33 -17.55 15.99 -1.69
CA LEU A 33 -16.78 15.18 -0.74
C LEU A 33 -16.97 15.65 0.71
N ALA A 34 -17.05 16.96 0.94
CA ALA A 34 -17.29 17.54 2.26
C ALA A 34 -18.70 17.24 2.78
N GLN A 35 -19.73 17.34 1.92
CA GLN A 35 -21.12 17.08 2.29
C GLN A 35 -21.37 15.59 2.55
N MET A 36 -20.77 14.72 1.74
CA MET A 36 -20.70 13.30 2.05
C MET A 36 -20.05 13.12 3.44
N GLY A 37 -18.89 13.77 3.67
CA GLY A 37 -18.18 13.82 4.96
C GLY A 37 -19.08 13.94 6.20
N GLN A 38 -20.16 14.74 6.10
CA GLN A 38 -21.04 15.10 7.21
C GLN A 38 -22.22 14.15 7.43
N ALA A 39 -22.72 13.45 6.41
CA ALA A 39 -23.95 12.67 6.48
C ALA A 39 -23.80 11.25 7.11
N ALA A 40 -22.61 10.85 7.55
CA ALA A 40 -22.32 9.47 7.97
C ALA A 40 -21.55 9.34 9.29
N VAL A 41 -21.48 10.40 10.10
CA VAL A 41 -20.88 10.33 11.44
C VAL A 41 -21.93 9.90 12.46
N THR A 42 -22.02 8.60 12.72
CA THR A 42 -22.58 8.11 13.98
C THR A 42 -21.73 8.66 15.12
N GLU A 43 -22.36 9.08 16.21
CA GLU A 43 -21.70 9.81 17.32
C GLU A 43 -20.61 9.01 18.06
N GLU A 44 -20.49 7.71 17.76
CA GLU A 44 -19.66 6.75 18.49
C GLU A 44 -18.15 6.79 18.12
N GLU A 45 -17.74 7.50 17.06
CA GLU A 45 -16.32 7.60 16.64
C GLU A 45 -15.61 8.91 17.05
N ARG A 46 -16.19 9.72 17.95
CA ARG A 46 -15.56 10.97 18.42
C ARG A 46 -14.46 10.73 19.48
N VAL A 47 -13.47 9.88 19.21
CA VAL A 47 -12.17 10.05 19.86
C VAL A 47 -11.49 11.21 19.15
N VAL A 48 -11.70 12.42 19.66
CA VAL A 48 -11.03 13.63 19.16
C VAL A 48 -9.58 13.56 19.64
N ALA A 49 -8.69 13.07 18.77
CA ALA A 49 -7.27 13.12 19.03
C ALA A 49 -6.84 14.58 19.23
N GLY A 50 -6.06 14.84 20.28
CA GLY A 50 -5.48 16.15 20.54
C GLY A 50 -4.51 16.58 19.41
N PRO A 51 -4.03 17.83 19.44
CA PRO A 51 -3.07 18.32 18.45
C PRO A 51 -1.82 17.47 18.40
N CYS A 52 -1.21 17.36 17.22
CA CYS A 52 0.05 16.63 17.06
C CYS A 52 1.13 17.23 17.98
N THR A 53 1.78 16.42 18.80
CA THR A 53 2.81 16.90 19.73
C THR A 53 4.08 17.41 19.04
N TYR A 54 4.30 17.02 17.77
CA TYR A 54 5.49 17.42 16.99
C TYR A 54 5.28 18.69 16.16
N CYS A 55 4.15 18.81 15.46
CA CYS A 55 3.88 19.94 14.54
C CYS A 55 2.63 20.76 14.88
N HIS A 56 1.93 20.39 15.96
CA HIS A 56 0.74 21.08 16.48
C HIS A 56 -0.47 21.18 15.53
N THR A 57 -0.40 20.60 14.32
CA THR A 57 -1.55 20.45 13.42
C THR A 57 -2.68 19.75 14.16
N THR A 58 -3.89 20.29 14.13
CA THR A 58 -5.10 19.71 14.72
C THR A 58 -5.90 18.85 13.72
N VAL A 59 -6.88 18.07 14.20
CA VAL A 59 -7.83 17.36 13.31
C VAL A 59 -8.58 18.35 12.40
N ASP A 60 -8.93 19.53 12.89
CA ASP A 60 -9.67 20.52 12.10
C ASP A 60 -8.79 21.17 11.03
N ASP A 61 -7.49 21.37 11.29
CA ASP A 61 -6.54 21.79 10.27
C ASP A 61 -6.41 20.74 9.17
N PHE A 62 -6.33 19.46 9.53
CA PHE A 62 -6.32 18.37 8.57
C PHE A 62 -7.63 18.33 7.76
N ARG A 63 -8.79 18.46 8.40
CA ARG A 63 -10.09 18.46 7.70
C ARG A 63 -10.25 19.62 6.73
N ARG A 64 -9.79 20.82 7.12
CA ARG A 64 -9.86 22.01 6.26
C ARG A 64 -8.87 21.96 5.09
N SER A 65 -7.64 21.54 5.34
CA SER A 65 -6.58 21.55 4.33
C SER A 65 -6.51 20.27 3.49
N GLY A 66 -7.08 19.17 3.98
CA GLY A 66 -6.89 17.83 3.45
C GLY A 66 -5.47 17.28 3.62
N ARG A 67 -4.59 17.96 4.38
CA ARG A 67 -3.17 17.62 4.50
C ARG A 67 -2.75 17.43 5.95
N LEU A 68 -1.87 16.46 6.17
CA LEU A 68 -1.19 16.26 7.45
C LEU A 68 0.06 17.15 7.52
N GLY A 69 0.41 17.60 8.72
CA GLY A 69 1.55 18.51 8.94
C GLY A 69 2.92 17.82 8.98
N CYS A 70 2.99 16.60 9.51
CA CYS A 70 4.25 15.84 9.63
C CYS A 70 4.00 14.32 9.66
N PRO A 71 5.05 13.47 9.61
CA PRO A 71 4.89 12.01 9.65
C PRO A 71 4.17 11.48 10.92
N HIS A 72 4.39 12.10 12.08
CA HIS A 72 3.75 11.70 13.33
C HIS A 72 2.22 11.86 13.31
N CYS A 73 1.70 12.74 12.44
CA CYS A 73 0.25 12.94 12.31
C CYS A 73 -0.48 11.68 11.81
N TYR A 74 0.20 10.76 11.09
CA TYR A 74 -0.40 9.50 10.67
C TYR A 74 -0.81 8.62 11.86
N SER A 75 0.00 8.62 12.91
CA SER A 75 -0.29 7.86 14.14
C SER A 75 -1.30 8.59 15.02
N VAL A 76 -1.16 9.91 15.19
CA VAL A 76 -2.07 10.72 16.02
C VAL A 76 -3.51 10.66 15.48
N TYR A 77 -3.66 10.71 14.16
CA TYR A 77 -4.97 10.76 13.49
C TYR A 77 -5.35 9.44 12.80
N GLU A 78 -4.79 8.32 13.26
CA GLU A 78 -4.98 7.02 12.63
C GLU A 78 -6.46 6.64 12.52
N SER A 79 -7.25 6.84 13.57
CA SER A 79 -8.68 6.48 13.59
C SER A 79 -9.47 7.28 12.55
N GLN A 80 -9.24 8.60 12.47
CA GLN A 80 -9.91 9.47 11.49
C GLN A 80 -9.45 9.13 10.07
N LEU A 81 -8.16 8.84 9.87
CA LEU A 81 -7.62 8.40 8.57
C LEU A 81 -8.26 7.08 8.14
N ARG A 82 -8.39 6.10 9.03
CA ARG A 82 -9.02 4.80 8.71
C ARG A 82 -10.48 4.97 8.29
N ALA A 83 -11.23 5.85 8.95
CA ALA A 83 -12.61 6.16 8.56
C ALA A 83 -12.68 6.78 7.15
N ILE A 84 -11.81 7.76 6.86
CA ILE A 84 -11.71 8.40 5.54
C ILE A 84 -11.29 7.40 4.47
N LEU A 85 -10.27 6.57 4.72
CA LEU A 85 -9.77 5.59 3.77
C LEU A 85 -10.82 4.51 3.46
N ARG A 86 -11.54 4.00 4.46
CA ARG A 86 -12.67 3.08 4.24
C ARG A 86 -13.75 3.72 3.38
N ARG A 87 -14.03 5.00 3.59
CA ARG A 87 -15.04 5.73 2.82
C ARG A 87 -14.64 5.95 1.36
N ILE A 88 -13.40 6.35 1.11
CA ILE A 88 -12.93 6.71 -0.24
C ILE A 88 -12.54 5.46 -1.04
N HIS A 89 -11.85 4.51 -0.41
CA HIS A 89 -11.25 3.35 -1.07
C HIS A 89 -11.97 2.03 -0.79
N GLY A 90 -12.96 2.00 0.12
CA GLY A 90 -13.67 0.78 0.54
C GLY A 90 -12.89 -0.13 1.50
N SER A 91 -11.58 0.09 1.67
CA SER A 91 -10.70 -0.72 2.52
C SER A 91 -9.57 0.13 3.13
N THR A 92 -9.10 -0.25 4.31
CA THR A 92 -7.85 0.29 4.90
C THR A 92 -6.61 -0.52 4.56
N TYR A 93 -6.76 -1.61 3.80
CA TYR A 93 -5.66 -2.51 3.44
C TYR A 93 -5.44 -2.50 1.94
N HIS A 94 -4.17 -2.33 1.54
CA HIS A 94 -3.75 -2.48 0.15
C HIS A 94 -3.57 -3.97 -0.17
N LEU A 95 -4.30 -4.48 -1.16
CA LEU A 95 -4.22 -5.87 -1.63
C LEU A 95 -3.36 -6.02 -2.91
N GLY A 96 -2.73 -4.94 -3.38
CA GLY A 96 -1.94 -4.93 -4.60
C GLY A 96 -0.48 -5.34 -4.39
N LYS A 97 0.41 -4.80 -5.23
CA LYS A 97 1.84 -5.08 -5.16
C LYS A 97 2.40 -4.56 -3.83
N VAL A 98 2.79 -5.48 -2.96
CA VAL A 98 3.51 -5.17 -1.74
C VAL A 98 4.97 -4.98 -2.08
N TYR A 99 5.58 -3.90 -1.57
CA TYR A 99 7.03 -3.75 -1.62
C TYR A 99 7.65 -4.87 -0.76
N VAL A 100 8.34 -5.79 -1.43
CA VAL A 100 9.21 -6.74 -0.75
C VAL A 100 10.56 -6.05 -0.66
N PRO A 101 11.04 -5.68 0.54
CA PRO A 101 12.37 -5.12 0.65
C PRO A 101 13.39 -6.09 0.04
N PRO A 102 14.46 -5.58 -0.59
CA PRO A 102 15.55 -6.45 -1.00
C PRO A 102 15.97 -7.27 0.21
N ALA A 103 16.16 -8.58 -0.01
CA ALA A 103 16.61 -9.46 1.05
C ALA A 103 17.87 -8.84 1.69
N SER A 104 17.97 -8.89 3.02
CA SER A 104 19.17 -8.44 3.69
C SER A 104 20.38 -9.19 3.12
N GLU A 105 21.56 -8.58 3.13
CA GLU A 105 22.76 -9.30 2.65
C GLU A 105 22.93 -10.65 3.33
N ALA A 106 22.56 -10.77 4.61
CA ALA A 106 22.56 -12.01 5.35
C ALA A 106 21.56 -13.05 4.77
N ALA A 107 20.34 -12.63 4.44
CA ALA A 107 19.34 -13.50 3.82
C ALA A 107 19.76 -13.95 2.41
N ASP A 108 20.36 -13.06 1.63
CA ASP A 108 20.91 -13.36 0.31
C ASP A 108 22.09 -14.35 0.38
N ARG A 109 23.02 -14.13 1.31
CA ARG A 109 24.15 -15.04 1.56
C ARG A 109 23.65 -16.43 1.98
N ALA A 110 22.67 -16.49 2.88
CA ALA A 110 22.04 -17.75 3.31
C ALA A 110 21.36 -18.48 2.15
N ALA A 111 20.63 -17.76 1.28
CA ALA A 111 19.99 -18.34 0.10
C ALA A 111 21.01 -18.88 -0.92
N ARG A 112 22.10 -18.14 -1.15
CA ARG A 112 23.22 -18.57 -2.01
C ARG A 112 23.90 -19.82 -1.47
N LEU A 113 24.18 -19.86 -0.16
CA LEU A 113 24.77 -21.02 0.52
C LEU A 113 23.88 -22.27 0.38
N ALA A 114 22.57 -22.13 0.61
CA ALA A 114 21.61 -23.21 0.41
C ALA A 114 21.56 -23.68 -1.06
N GLY A 115 21.70 -22.75 -2.01
CA GLY A 115 21.83 -23.05 -3.43
C GLY A 115 23.09 -23.87 -3.75
N LEU A 116 24.24 -23.45 -3.24
CA LEU A 116 25.52 -24.14 -3.44
C LEU A 116 25.53 -25.54 -2.82
N ARG A 117 24.98 -25.71 -1.61
CA ARG A 117 24.86 -27.03 -0.96
C ARG A 117 24.01 -28.00 -1.79
N ARG A 118 22.91 -27.54 -2.40
CA ARG A 118 22.11 -28.36 -3.32
C ARG A 118 22.90 -28.75 -4.58
N LYS A 119 23.63 -27.80 -5.17
CA LYS A 119 24.46 -28.08 -6.36
C LYS A 119 25.61 -29.03 -6.04
N LEU A 120 26.21 -28.94 -4.85
CA LEU A 120 27.23 -29.86 -4.37
C LEU A 120 26.67 -31.28 -4.29
N GLN A 121 25.51 -31.44 -3.67
CA GLN A 121 24.84 -32.75 -3.57
C GLN A 121 24.59 -33.35 -4.96
N GLN A 122 24.08 -32.55 -5.90
CA GLN A 122 23.87 -32.99 -7.29
C GLN A 122 25.16 -33.40 -8.00
N ALA A 123 26.26 -32.65 -7.81
CA ALA A 123 27.56 -32.99 -8.40
C ALA A 123 28.12 -34.30 -7.83
N VAL A 124 27.95 -34.54 -6.53
CA VAL A 124 28.36 -35.79 -5.88
C VAL A 124 27.52 -36.97 -6.37
N GLU A 125 26.20 -36.81 -6.48
CA GLU A 125 25.30 -37.85 -7.02
C GLU A 125 25.60 -38.18 -8.48
N ALA A 126 26.08 -37.21 -9.26
CA ALA A 126 26.50 -37.39 -10.64
C ALA A 126 27.97 -37.86 -10.79
N GLU A 127 28.67 -38.12 -9.69
CA GLU A 127 30.10 -38.49 -9.66
C GLU A 127 31.04 -37.45 -10.33
N ASP A 128 30.60 -36.20 -10.44
CA ASP A 128 31.38 -35.07 -10.97
C ASP A 128 32.23 -34.44 -9.84
N PHE A 129 33.30 -35.14 -9.48
CA PHE A 129 34.15 -34.78 -8.34
C PHE A 129 34.94 -33.49 -8.54
N GLU A 130 35.29 -33.13 -9.79
CA GLU A 130 35.97 -31.88 -10.10
C GLU A 130 35.04 -30.68 -9.81
N ARG A 131 33.80 -30.75 -10.30
CA ARG A 131 32.78 -29.74 -10.01
C ARG A 131 32.42 -29.70 -8.52
N ALA A 132 32.33 -30.85 -7.86
CA ALA A 132 32.07 -30.91 -6.43
C ALA A 132 33.18 -30.21 -5.62
N ALA A 133 34.45 -30.39 -5.99
CA ALA A 133 35.57 -29.70 -5.35
C ALA A 133 35.47 -28.17 -5.51
N MET A 134 35.18 -27.69 -6.73
CA MET A 134 34.99 -26.26 -6.99
C MET A 134 33.84 -25.66 -6.16
N ILE A 135 32.69 -26.35 -6.10
CA ILE A 135 31.53 -25.88 -5.33
C ILE A 135 31.84 -25.87 -3.82
N ARG A 136 32.57 -26.87 -3.31
CA ARG A 136 32.98 -26.92 -1.90
C ARG A 136 33.87 -25.73 -1.54
N ASP A 137 34.79 -25.35 -2.42
CA ASP A 137 35.68 -24.22 -2.18
C ASP A 137 34.88 -22.89 -2.21
N GLN A 138 33.92 -22.74 -3.12
CA GLN A 138 32.97 -21.61 -3.11
C GLN A 138 32.12 -21.52 -1.83
N ILE A 139 31.68 -22.67 -1.29
CA ILE A 139 30.95 -22.70 -0.01
C ILE A 139 31.83 -22.17 1.11
N ARG A 140 33.09 -22.63 1.19
CA ARG A 140 34.05 -22.20 2.23
C ARG A 140 34.33 -20.69 2.16
N GLU A 141 34.53 -20.15 0.96
CA GLU A 141 34.74 -18.72 0.77
C GLU A 141 33.52 -17.90 1.24
N LEU A 142 32.31 -18.36 0.91
CA LEU A 142 31.09 -17.68 1.31
C LEU A 142 30.84 -17.79 2.82
N GLU A 143 31.13 -18.93 3.45
CA GLU A 143 31.04 -19.12 4.91
C GLU A 143 32.05 -18.24 5.65
N ALA A 144 33.30 -18.20 5.19
CA ALA A 144 34.32 -17.32 5.77
C ALA A 144 33.94 -15.84 5.68
N ALA A 145 33.26 -15.42 4.60
CA ALA A 145 32.76 -14.05 4.45
C ALA A 145 31.51 -13.74 5.31
N ILE A 146 30.83 -14.76 5.86
CA ILE A 146 29.72 -14.59 6.82
C ILE A 146 30.25 -14.47 8.24
N ASP A 147 31.31 -15.21 8.56
CA ASP A 147 31.91 -15.28 9.90
C ASP A 147 32.90 -14.14 10.21
N ALA A 148 33.26 -13.33 9.21
CA ALA A 148 34.13 -12.15 9.31
C ALA A 148 33.35 -10.85 9.54
#